data_AF-A0A0D1Z226-F1
#
_entry.id   AF-A0A0D1Z226-F1
#
_cell.length_a   1.000
_cell.length_b   1.000
_cell.length_c   1.000
_cell.angle_alpha   90.00
_cell.angle_beta   90.00
_cell.angle_gamma   90.00
#
_symmetry.space_group_name_H-M   'P 1'
#
loop_
_entity.id
_entity.type
_entity.pdbx_description
1 polymer ?
#
loop_
_entity_poly.entity_id
_entity_poly.type
_entity_poly.pdbx_seq_one_letter_code
_entity_poly.pdbx_strand_id
1 'polypeptide(L)'
;ILSTAIEQPKNSKMAKVSSAEMQIRGSLFEARLQIANRDVDGNPKEDGLYVLVLSSHDDPNDMQPCSMEPTIYLDTPMVPDSDSMVVFLLPICTQWQERSGVEPTALAGLLLRESVSPAAETRYERIGIFGLDHSQACTVCGIRSEESVSVEDALESMGREDIYLV
;
A
#
# COMPACT_ATOMS: atom_id res chain seq x y z
N ILE A 1 -5.06 12.34 -12.71
CA ILE A 1 -4.34 13.07 -13.79
C ILE A 1 -2.87 12.69 -13.70
N LEU A 2 -2.24 12.31 -14.81
CA LEU A 2 -0.80 12.00 -14.87
C LEU A 2 -0.05 13.16 -15.53
N SER A 3 0.95 13.68 -14.83
CA SER A 3 1.85 14.73 -15.28
C SER A 3 3.26 14.14 -15.39
N THR A 4 3.98 14.44 -16.46
CA THR A 4 5.37 13.97 -16.63
C THR A 4 6.25 15.11 -17.15
N ALA A 5 7.45 15.24 -16.58
CA ALA A 5 8.49 16.12 -17.10
C ALA A 5 9.46 15.28 -17.92
N ILE A 6 9.65 15.67 -19.19
CA ILE A 6 10.52 14.96 -20.14
C ILE A 6 11.68 15.89 -20.54
N GLU A 7 12.88 15.49 -20.20
CA GLU A 7 14.11 16.15 -20.60
C GLU A 7 14.67 15.50 -21.87
N GLN A 8 14.88 16.31 -22.92
CA GLN A 8 15.59 15.88 -24.12
C GLN A 8 16.85 16.73 -24.32
N PRO A 9 18.06 16.16 -24.12
CA PRO A 9 19.30 16.87 -24.39
C PRO A 9 19.39 17.31 -25.86
N LYS A 10 19.95 18.50 -26.10
CA LYS A 10 20.21 18.97 -27.47
C LYS A 10 21.10 17.96 -28.20
N ASN A 11 20.70 17.58 -29.41
CA ASN A 11 21.33 16.56 -30.26
C ASN A 11 21.21 15.10 -29.77
N SER A 12 20.37 14.82 -28.77
CA SER A 12 20.02 13.45 -28.36
C SER A 12 18.68 13.01 -28.96
N LYS A 13 18.62 11.78 -29.46
CA LYS A 13 17.35 11.11 -29.80
C LYS A 13 16.68 10.44 -28.61
N MET A 14 17.38 10.36 -27.47
CA MET A 14 16.85 9.82 -26.22
C MET A 14 16.32 10.95 -25.34
N ALA A 15 15.13 10.71 -24.78
CA ALA A 15 14.53 11.55 -23.77
C ALA A 15 14.53 10.80 -22.43
N LYS A 16 14.62 11.54 -21.33
CA LYS A 16 14.56 11.03 -19.96
C LYS A 16 13.32 11.62 -19.29
N VAL A 17 12.53 10.78 -18.61
CA VAL A 17 11.51 11.28 -17.68
C VAL A 17 12.25 11.74 -16.42
N SER A 18 12.21 13.04 -16.14
CA SER A 18 12.86 13.62 -14.96
C SER A 18 11.93 13.65 -13.74
N SER A 19 10.62 13.70 -13.95
CA SER A 19 9.61 13.49 -12.91
C SER A 19 8.30 12.97 -13.50
N ALA A 20 7.53 12.28 -12.66
CA ALA A 20 6.15 11.90 -12.93
C ALA A 20 5.34 12.16 -11.67
N GLU A 21 4.16 12.74 -11.80
CA GLU A 21 3.25 12.98 -10.69
C GLU A 21 1.84 12.53 -11.10
N MET A 22 1.10 11.91 -10.18
CA MET A 22 -0.25 11.46 -10.43
C MET A 22 -1.20 11.89 -9.31
N GLN A 23 -2.26 12.62 -9.67
CA GLN A 23 -3.37 12.86 -8.77
C GLN A 23 -4.43 11.77 -8.95
N ILE A 24 -4.73 11.04 -7.88
CA ILE A 24 -5.76 9.99 -7.82
C ILE A 24 -6.71 10.26 -6.67
N ARG A 25 -7.97 9.83 -6.80
CA ARG A 25 -8.95 9.92 -5.71
C ARG A 25 -9.30 8.52 -5.21
N GLY A 26 -9.09 8.24 -3.93
CA GLY A 26 -9.25 6.90 -3.36
C GLY A 26 -9.35 6.91 -1.85
N SER A 27 -9.52 5.74 -1.27
CA SER A 27 -9.50 5.55 0.19
C SER A 27 -8.09 5.16 0.60
N LEU A 28 -7.53 5.85 1.60
CA LEU A 28 -6.19 5.62 2.10
C LEU A 28 -6.26 5.02 3.50
N PHE A 29 -5.49 3.96 3.75
CA PHE A 29 -5.47 3.29 5.04
C PHE A 29 -4.07 3.34 5.61
N GLU A 30 -3.91 3.98 6.76
CA GLU A 30 -2.63 3.99 7.47
C GLU A 30 -2.37 2.64 8.14
N ALA A 31 -1.15 2.16 7.99
CA ALA A 31 -0.68 0.93 8.62
C ALA A 31 0.81 1.03 8.98
N ARG A 32 1.29 0.05 9.75
CA ARG A 32 2.71 -0.17 9.99
C ARG A 32 3.15 -1.44 9.30
N LEU A 33 4.12 -1.32 8.41
CA LEU A 33 4.81 -2.45 7.81
C LEU A 33 5.96 -2.87 8.71
N GLN A 34 6.06 -4.17 9.01
CA GLN A 34 7.09 -4.78 9.84
C GLN A 34 7.72 -5.97 9.11
N ILE A 35 9.00 -6.22 9.38
CA ILE A 35 9.70 -7.38 8.82
C ILE A 35 9.32 -8.61 9.64
N ALA A 36 8.77 -9.65 9.01
CA ALA A 36 8.24 -10.79 9.73
C ALA A 36 9.33 -11.69 10.31
N ASN A 37 10.51 -11.76 9.68
CA ASN A 37 11.61 -12.64 10.11
C ASN A 37 12.99 -12.03 9.91
N ARG A 38 13.88 -12.35 10.85
CA ARG A 38 15.33 -12.12 10.75
C ARG A 38 16.05 -13.44 10.49
N ASP A 39 17.21 -13.38 9.84
CA ASP A 39 18.11 -14.53 9.72
C ASP A 39 18.81 -14.83 11.05
N VAL A 40 19.63 -15.88 11.05
CA VAL A 40 20.39 -16.32 12.23
C VAL A 40 21.39 -15.28 12.73
N ASP A 41 21.78 -14.34 11.86
CA ASP A 41 22.72 -13.25 12.15
C ASP A 41 21.97 -11.97 12.59
N GLY A 42 20.63 -12.02 12.68
CA GLY A 42 19.78 -10.92 13.08
C GLY A 42 19.48 -9.92 11.96
N ASN A 43 19.90 -10.20 10.72
CA ASN A 43 19.58 -9.34 9.58
C ASN A 43 18.16 -9.60 9.08
N PRO A 44 17.46 -8.59 8.58
CA PRO A 44 16.13 -8.79 8.02
C PRO A 44 16.18 -9.70 6.78
N LYS A 45 15.23 -10.63 6.68
CA LYS A 45 14.96 -11.34 5.42
C LYS A 45 13.98 -10.51 4.61
N GLU A 46 14.49 -9.87 3.56
CA GLU A 46 13.76 -8.87 2.76
C GLU A 46 12.65 -9.50 1.89
N ASP A 47 12.84 -10.71 1.37
CA ASP A 47 11.92 -11.22 0.34
C ASP A 47 10.64 -11.82 0.92
N GLY A 48 9.54 -11.06 0.78
CA GLY A 48 8.16 -11.55 0.77
C GLY A 48 7.55 -11.88 2.14
N LEU A 49 8.24 -11.60 3.24
CA LEU A 49 7.78 -11.91 4.59
C LEU A 49 7.60 -10.63 5.39
N TYR A 50 6.44 -10.00 5.23
CA TYR A 50 6.06 -8.78 5.93
C TYR A 50 4.81 -8.98 6.77
N VAL A 51 4.80 -8.32 7.92
CA VAL A 51 3.61 -8.18 8.76
C VAL A 51 3.08 -6.77 8.60
N LEU A 52 1.77 -6.65 8.42
CA LEU A 52 1.08 -5.38 8.32
C LEU A 52 0.16 -5.22 9.53
N VAL A 53 0.31 -4.11 10.24
CA VAL A 53 -0.51 -3.77 11.40
C VAL A 53 -1.31 -2.53 11.09
N LEU A 54 -2.64 -2.62 11.03
CA LEU A 54 -3.51 -1.46 10.77
C LEU A 54 -3.49 -0.48 11.95
N SER A 55 -3.44 0.82 11.64
CA SER A 55 -3.64 1.86 12.66
C SER A 55 -5.11 1.87 13.07
N SER A 56 -5.41 1.49 14.32
CA SER A 56 -6.77 1.51 14.85
C SER A 56 -7.25 2.93 15.10
N HIS A 57 -8.30 3.37 14.40
CA HIS A 57 -8.77 4.75 14.53
C HIS A 57 -9.91 4.96 15.55
N ASP A 58 -10.54 3.90 16.07
CA ASP A 58 -11.70 4.02 16.96
C ASP A 58 -11.61 3.10 18.19
N ASP A 59 -11.75 3.72 19.36
CA ASP A 59 -11.84 3.19 20.73
C ASP A 59 -10.57 2.69 21.46
N PRO A 60 -10.14 3.38 22.55
CA PRO A 60 -8.99 2.99 23.38
C PRO A 60 -9.24 1.77 24.27
N ASN A 61 -10.44 1.17 24.21
CA ASN A 61 -10.87 0.15 25.17
C ASN A 61 -10.95 -1.27 24.57
N ASP A 62 -10.69 -1.44 23.27
CA ASP A 62 -10.77 -2.75 22.61
C ASP A 62 -9.87 -2.81 21.37
N MET A 63 -8.54 -2.76 21.55
CA MET A 63 -7.61 -2.77 20.41
C MET A 63 -6.44 -3.73 20.64
N GLN A 64 -6.72 -5.02 20.39
CA GLN A 64 -5.64 -5.89 19.93
C GLN A 64 -5.24 -5.39 18.54
N PRO A 65 -3.96 -5.02 18.30
CA PRO A 65 -3.52 -4.60 16.98
C PRO A 65 -3.84 -5.70 15.97
N CYS A 66 -4.61 -5.38 14.94
CA CYS A 66 -4.93 -6.35 13.90
C CYS A 66 -3.71 -6.52 13.00
N SER A 67 -2.99 -7.61 13.26
CA SER A 67 -1.80 -8.03 12.52
C SER A 67 -2.20 -8.98 11.40
N MET A 68 -1.72 -8.72 10.20
CA MET A 68 -1.97 -9.52 9.01
C MET A 68 -0.67 -9.82 8.28
N GLU A 69 -0.66 -10.90 7.50
CA GLU A 69 0.47 -11.30 6.63
C GLU A 69 0.03 -11.15 5.17
N PRO A 70 0.01 -9.92 4.63
CA PRO A 70 -0.37 -9.69 3.25
C PRO A 70 0.73 -10.13 2.28
N THR A 71 0.34 -10.38 1.04
CA THR A 71 1.33 -10.51 -0.05
C THR A 71 1.84 -9.11 -0.40
N ILE A 72 3.16 -8.89 -0.28
CA ILE A 72 3.78 -7.59 -0.58
C ILE A 72 4.94 -7.76 -1.55
N TYR A 73 4.94 -6.92 -2.58
CA TYR A 73 6.06 -6.80 -3.52
C TYR A 73 6.58 -5.36 -3.48
N LEU A 74 7.77 -5.17 -2.91
CA LEU A 74 8.41 -3.85 -2.86
C LEU A 74 9.08 -3.52 -4.19
N ASP A 75 9.08 -2.24 -4.54
CA ASP A 75 9.76 -1.73 -5.75
C ASP A 75 11.28 -1.81 -5.61
N THR A 76 11.77 -1.62 -4.38
CA THR A 76 13.15 -1.82 -3.99
C THR A 76 13.18 -2.54 -2.64
N PRO A 77 14.17 -3.42 -2.38
CA PRO A 77 14.37 -3.94 -1.04
C PRO A 77 14.57 -2.78 -0.07
N MET A 78 13.73 -2.72 0.96
CA MET A 78 13.81 -1.69 1.99
C MET A 78 14.31 -2.32 3.28
N VAL A 79 15.45 -1.85 3.77
CA VAL A 79 15.86 -2.02 5.17
C VAL A 79 15.42 -0.77 5.91
N PRO A 80 14.27 -0.77 6.61
CA PRO A 80 13.93 0.36 7.45
C PRO A 80 14.94 0.46 8.60
N ASP A 81 15.38 1.67 8.94
CA ASP A 81 16.35 1.94 10.04
C ASP A 81 15.83 1.48 11.42
N SER A 82 14.53 1.22 11.50
CA SER A 82 13.81 0.68 12.64
C SER A 82 12.89 -0.41 12.08
N ASP A 83 12.74 -1.55 12.74
CA ASP A 83 12.07 -2.77 12.23
C ASP A 83 10.59 -2.61 11.79
N SER A 84 10.09 -1.38 11.79
CA SER A 84 8.77 -1.00 11.33
C SER A 84 8.81 0.35 10.60
N MET A 85 7.99 0.54 9.57
CA MET A 85 7.74 1.86 8.99
C MET A 85 6.25 2.13 8.81
N VAL A 86 5.85 3.40 8.91
CA VAL A 86 4.48 3.82 8.58
C VAL A 86 4.31 3.76 7.06
N VAL A 87 3.24 3.13 6.63
CA VAL A 87 2.85 2.96 5.23
C VAL A 87 1.38 3.28 5.06
N PHE A 88 1.00 3.54 3.83
CA PHE A 88 -0.38 3.77 3.46
C PHE A 88 -0.79 2.79 2.37
N LEU A 89 -1.93 2.13 2.56
CA LEU A 89 -2.53 1.26 1.57
C LEU A 89 -3.51 2.08 0.74
N LEU A 90 -3.33 2.07 -0.58
CA LEU A 90 -4.30 2.61 -1.53
C LEU A 90 -4.88 1.47 -2.35
N PRO A 91 -6.09 0.98 -2.04
CA PRO A 91 -6.73 -0.05 -2.84
C PRO A 91 -7.07 0.45 -4.24
N ILE A 92 -6.79 -0.37 -5.26
CA ILE A 92 -6.99 -0.02 -6.68
C ILE A 92 -7.97 -0.98 -7.35
N CYS A 93 -7.97 -2.24 -6.95
CA CYS A 93 -8.68 -3.30 -7.65
C CYS A 93 -9.08 -4.43 -6.70
N THR A 94 -10.23 -5.01 -6.97
CA THR A 94 -10.75 -6.22 -6.31
C THR A 94 -10.63 -7.41 -7.25
N GLN A 95 -10.65 -8.62 -6.68
CA GLN A 95 -10.65 -9.89 -7.43
C GLN A 95 -9.48 -10.01 -8.43
N TRP A 96 -8.28 -9.53 -8.05
CA TRP A 96 -7.12 -9.61 -8.90
C TRP A 96 -6.73 -11.07 -9.14
N GLN A 97 -6.83 -11.50 -10.39
CA GLN A 97 -6.40 -12.84 -10.80
C GLN A 97 -4.94 -12.81 -11.21
N GLU A 98 -4.07 -13.43 -10.40
CA GLU A 98 -2.66 -13.56 -10.75
C GLU A 98 -2.43 -14.57 -11.88
N ARG A 99 -2.54 -15.87 -11.58
CA ARG A 99 -2.30 -16.99 -12.49
C ARG A 99 -3.35 -18.07 -12.28
N SER A 100 -3.63 -18.83 -13.34
CA SER A 100 -4.55 -19.98 -13.26
C SER A 100 -4.06 -20.96 -12.20
N GLY A 101 -4.93 -21.30 -11.24
CA GLY A 101 -4.63 -22.22 -10.13
C GLY A 101 -4.17 -21.56 -8.83
N VAL A 102 -4.02 -20.23 -8.79
CA VAL A 102 -3.82 -19.46 -7.55
C VAL A 102 -5.17 -18.83 -7.15
N GLU A 103 -5.47 -18.81 -5.85
CA GLU A 103 -6.67 -18.12 -5.38
C GLU A 103 -6.59 -16.63 -5.73
N PRO A 104 -7.69 -16.02 -6.22
CA PRO A 104 -7.70 -14.61 -6.56
C PRO A 104 -7.48 -13.76 -5.30
N THR A 105 -6.63 -12.74 -5.44
CA THR A 105 -6.46 -11.73 -4.39
C THR A 105 -7.74 -10.91 -4.29
N ALA A 106 -8.35 -10.90 -3.10
CA ALA A 106 -9.65 -10.24 -2.92
C ALA A 106 -9.52 -8.72 -3.06
N LEU A 107 -8.42 -8.14 -2.56
CA LEU A 107 -8.11 -6.72 -2.67
C LEU A 107 -6.63 -6.50 -2.95
N ALA A 108 -6.31 -5.71 -3.98
CA ALA A 108 -4.95 -5.33 -4.31
C ALA A 108 -4.84 -3.82 -4.53
N GLY A 109 -3.64 -3.29 -4.29
CA GLY A 109 -3.42 -1.87 -4.36
C GLY A 109 -1.96 -1.45 -4.28
N LEU A 110 -1.76 -0.15 -4.14
CA LEU A 110 -0.44 0.45 -3.99
C LEU A 110 -0.06 0.52 -2.52
N LEU A 111 1.19 0.17 -2.23
CA LEU A 111 1.83 0.44 -0.96
C LEU A 111 2.58 1.75 -1.08
N LEU A 112 2.26 2.70 -0.23
CA LEU A 112 2.74 4.07 -0.30
C LEU A 112 3.48 4.47 0.97
N ARG A 113 4.42 5.40 0.82
CA ARG A 113 5.09 6.10 1.92
C ARG A 113 4.84 7.60 1.78
N GLU A 114 4.57 8.29 2.88
CA GLU A 114 4.52 9.76 2.85
C GLU A 114 5.90 10.33 2.49
N SER A 115 5.93 11.15 1.45
CA SER A 115 7.11 11.87 1.00
C SER A 115 7.29 13.14 1.83
N VAL A 116 8.50 13.37 2.34
CA VAL A 116 8.84 14.65 2.97
C VAL A 116 8.96 15.72 1.89
N SER A 117 7.88 16.47 1.68
CA SER A 117 7.85 17.60 0.76
C SER A 117 8.02 18.93 1.52
N PRO A 118 8.86 19.86 1.04
CA PRO A 118 8.89 21.22 1.56
C PRO A 118 7.65 22.05 1.17
N ALA A 119 6.82 21.57 0.23
CA ALA A 119 5.51 22.14 -0.03
C ALA A 119 4.51 21.70 1.05
N ALA A 120 3.58 22.56 1.42
CA ALA A 120 2.57 22.31 2.46
C ALA A 120 1.51 21.23 2.08
N GLU A 121 1.75 20.45 1.03
CA GLU A 121 0.87 19.40 0.54
C GLU A 121 1.48 18.03 0.85
N THR A 122 0.68 17.15 1.43
CA THR A 122 1.03 15.75 1.65
C THR A 122 1.16 15.04 0.30
N ARG A 123 2.32 14.40 0.09
CA ARG A 123 2.64 13.65 -1.13
C ARG A 123 3.04 12.23 -0.74
N TYR A 124 2.84 11.30 -1.66
CA TYR A 124 3.11 9.89 -1.42
C TYR A 124 4.00 9.30 -2.51
N GLU A 125 5.02 8.57 -2.11
CA GLU A 125 5.85 7.76 -3.00
C GLU A 125 5.31 6.34 -3.03
N ARG A 126 5.25 5.75 -4.22
CA ARG A 126 5.04 4.30 -4.34
C ARG A 126 6.31 3.58 -3.90
N ILE A 127 6.14 2.63 -3.00
CA ILE A 127 7.21 1.76 -2.51
C ILE A 127 6.95 0.28 -2.81
N GLY A 128 5.75 -0.05 -3.30
CA GLY A 128 5.40 -1.40 -3.69
C GLY A 128 3.92 -1.57 -4.02
N ILE A 129 3.52 -2.83 -4.09
CA ILE A 129 2.13 -3.26 -4.21
C ILE A 129 1.80 -4.26 -3.11
N PHE A 130 0.53 -4.27 -2.70
CA PHE A 130 0.02 -5.23 -1.73
C PHE A 130 -1.15 -6.04 -2.33
N GLY A 131 -1.31 -7.25 -1.83
CA GLY A 131 -2.43 -8.12 -2.07
C GLY A 131 -2.95 -8.72 -0.76
N LEU A 132 -4.26 -8.62 -0.56
CA LEU A 132 -4.97 -9.15 0.59
C LEU A 132 -5.88 -10.31 0.18
N ASP A 133 -5.90 -11.34 0.99
CA ASP A 133 -6.94 -12.37 0.91
C ASP A 133 -8.30 -11.81 1.35
N HIS A 134 -9.36 -12.61 1.23
CA HIS A 134 -10.71 -12.17 1.55
C HIS A 134 -10.88 -11.77 3.02
N SER A 135 -10.26 -12.49 3.95
CA SER A 135 -10.36 -12.20 5.38
C SER A 135 -9.68 -10.88 5.73
N GLN A 136 -8.48 -10.66 5.18
CA GLN A 136 -7.69 -9.44 5.34
C GLN A 136 -8.39 -8.23 4.69
N ALA A 137 -8.97 -8.42 3.50
CA ALA A 137 -9.72 -7.37 2.82
C ALA A 137 -10.96 -6.96 3.63
N CYS A 138 -11.71 -7.92 4.19
CA CYS A 138 -12.83 -7.65 5.09
C CYS A 138 -12.38 -6.86 6.32
N THR A 139 -11.24 -7.21 6.92
CA THR A 139 -10.66 -6.46 8.04
C THR A 139 -10.38 -5.00 7.66
N VAL A 140 -9.72 -4.75 6.52
CA VAL A 140 -9.43 -3.38 6.04
C VAL A 140 -10.72 -2.60 5.78
N CYS A 141 -11.73 -3.25 5.22
CA CYS A 141 -13.02 -2.63 4.91
C CYS A 141 -13.97 -2.52 6.11
N GLY A 142 -13.58 -3.00 7.30
CA GLY A 142 -14.43 -3.03 8.48
C GLY A 142 -15.64 -3.96 8.38
N ILE A 143 -15.63 -4.92 7.45
CA ILE A 143 -16.73 -5.86 7.21
C ILE A 143 -16.73 -6.92 8.31
N ARG A 144 -17.86 -7.06 9.01
CA ARG A 144 -18.03 -8.08 10.04
C ARG A 144 -18.39 -9.43 9.42
N SER A 145 -18.04 -10.53 10.09
CA SER A 145 -18.34 -11.90 9.60
C SER A 145 -19.85 -12.18 9.42
N GLU A 146 -20.73 -11.37 10.01
CA GLU A 146 -22.19 -11.51 9.90
C GLU A 146 -22.78 -10.67 8.75
N GLU A 147 -21.99 -9.79 8.14
CA GLU A 147 -22.43 -8.88 7.09
C GLU A 147 -22.29 -9.55 5.72
N SER A 148 -23.33 -9.43 4.90
CA SER A 148 -23.34 -9.94 3.51
C SER A 148 -22.82 -8.91 2.51
N VAL A 149 -22.01 -7.94 2.96
CA VAL A 149 -21.50 -6.84 2.14
C VAL A 149 -20.25 -7.29 1.40
N SER A 150 -20.16 -6.98 0.11
CA SER A 150 -18.96 -7.28 -0.67
C SER A 150 -17.84 -6.30 -0.35
N VAL A 151 -16.58 -6.71 -0.54
CA VAL A 151 -15.40 -5.83 -0.40
C VAL A 151 -15.52 -4.61 -1.32
N GLU A 152 -16.10 -4.80 -2.50
CA GLU A 152 -16.31 -3.75 -3.51
C GLU A 152 -17.29 -2.69 -2.99
N ASP A 153 -18.47 -3.11 -2.54
CA ASP A 153 -19.49 -2.22 -2.01
C ASP A 153 -18.99 -1.47 -0.77
N ALA A 154 -18.26 -2.16 0.10
CA ALA A 154 -17.66 -1.55 1.28
C ALA A 154 -16.70 -0.43 0.88
N LEU A 155 -15.74 -0.68 -0.02
CA LEU A 155 -14.77 0.33 -0.49
C LEU A 155 -15.45 1.52 -1.17
N GLU A 156 -16.49 1.28 -1.96
CA GLU A 156 -17.25 2.35 -2.61
C GLU A 156 -17.96 3.26 -1.60
N SER A 157 -18.38 2.70 -0.46
CA SER A 157 -19.01 3.46 0.63
C SER A 157 -18.03 4.28 1.47
N MET A 158 -16.72 4.00 1.38
CA MET A 158 -15.72 4.66 2.21
C MET A 158 -15.40 6.08 1.74
N GLY A 159 -14.91 6.90 2.67
CA GLY A 159 -14.41 8.24 2.35
C GLY A 159 -13.30 8.16 1.30
N ARG A 160 -13.33 9.09 0.33
CA ARG A 160 -12.31 9.20 -0.72
C ARG A 160 -11.68 10.57 -0.71
N GLU A 161 -10.37 10.61 -0.66
CA GLU A 161 -9.56 11.82 -0.65
C GLU A 161 -8.70 11.95 -1.90
N ASP A 162 -8.23 13.17 -2.18
CA ASP A 162 -7.32 13.45 -3.28
C ASP A 162 -5.88 13.15 -2.82
N ILE A 163 -5.25 12.20 -3.51
CA ILE A 163 -3.93 11.66 -3.20
C ILE A 163 -2.97 12.08 -4.30
N TYR A 164 -1.86 12.70 -3.90
CA TYR A 164 -0.80 13.15 -4.79
C TYR A 164 0.37 12.16 -4.75
N LEU A 165 0.46 11.34 -5.79
CA LEU A 165 1.54 10.39 -5.98
C LEU A 165 2.69 11.03 -6.75
N VAL A 166 3.92 10.78 -6.31
CA VAL A 166 5.17 11.24 -6.93
C VAL A 166 6.12 10.08 -7.21
#